data_AF-A0A0B5HS72-F1
#
_entry.id   AF-A0A0B5HS72-F1
#
_cell.length_a   1.000
_cell.length_b   1.000
_cell.length_c   1.000
_cell.angle_alpha   90.00
_cell.angle_beta   90.00
_cell.angle_gamma   90.00
#
_symmetry.space_group_name_H-M   'P 1'
#
loop_
_entity.id
_entity.type
_entity.pdbx_description
1 polymer ?
#
loop_
_entity_poly.entity_id
_entity_poly.type
_entity_poly.pdbx_seq_one_letter_code
_entity_poly.pdbx_strand_id
1 'polypeptide(L)'
;MQDLFKTAYASIPAPRGREHRVTVLVRSADVMPGTATPAFPLRDASRSAFPLLRGPGTGVIQEYDATRVGGDDSRYYGSFSSTGNFGTLPPYTWRGRRYPVGRVVYGGTGGKESPDASFTRMLAAQGYQQPMALDTSWLGVGHIDEFLSFVPARNDRGWVAVVADPDLGGNSWQTSWSRAGAASLWSAGSRRRTPRSPASPSRAPCATPR
;
A
#
# COMPACT_ATOMS: atom_id res chain seq x y z
N MET A 1 6.90 -4.85 -0.02
CA MET A 1 7.63 -4.01 0.95
C MET A 1 6.70 -3.13 1.77
N GLN A 2 5.61 -2.62 1.19
CA GLN A 2 4.62 -1.75 1.85
C GLN A 2 4.12 -2.24 3.22
N ASP A 3 4.01 -3.56 3.42
CA ASP A 3 3.51 -4.18 4.66
C ASP A 3 4.53 -4.35 5.77
N LEU A 4 5.80 -4.03 5.52
CA LEU A 4 6.88 -4.36 6.46
C LEU A 4 7.10 -3.26 7.51
N PHE A 5 7.04 -2.00 7.08
CA PHE A 5 7.24 -0.83 7.93
C PHE A 5 6.74 0.43 7.23
N LYS A 6 6.49 1.49 8.00
CA LYS A 6 6.28 2.86 7.48
C LYS A 6 7.42 3.76 7.90
N THR A 7 7.76 4.70 7.02
CA THR A 7 8.72 5.75 7.33
C THR A 7 8.01 6.93 7.98
N ALA A 8 8.47 7.29 9.17
CA ALA A 8 8.07 8.46 9.93
C ALA A 8 9.32 9.30 10.27
N TYR A 9 9.13 10.34 11.07
CA TYR A 9 10.23 11.15 11.58
C TYR A 9 9.96 11.61 13.01
N ALA A 10 11.03 11.90 13.74
CA ALA A 10 10.99 12.68 14.97
C ALA A 10 11.90 13.88 14.79
N SER A 11 11.52 15.01 15.38
CA SER A 11 12.32 16.22 15.28
C SER A 11 12.26 17.09 16.53
N ILE A 12 13.34 17.84 16.73
CA ILE A 12 13.47 18.86 17.78
C ILE A 12 14.03 20.15 17.17
N PRO A 13 13.76 21.32 17.76
CA PRO A 13 14.37 22.58 17.33
C PRO A 13 15.89 22.53 17.39
N ALA A 14 16.55 23.22 16.45
CA ALA A 14 17.99 23.44 16.41
C ALA A 14 18.30 24.96 16.33
N PRO A 15 19.51 25.40 16.70
CA PRO A 15 19.88 26.82 16.65
C PRO A 15 19.66 27.46 15.27
N ARG A 16 19.36 28.76 15.25
CA ARG A 16 19.12 29.56 14.04
C ARG A 16 17.91 29.11 13.21
N GLY A 17 16.84 28.67 13.87
CA GLY A 17 15.60 28.26 13.19
C GLY A 17 15.72 26.97 12.39
N ARG A 18 16.73 26.15 12.69
CA ARG A 18 16.94 24.85 12.05
C ARG A 18 16.17 23.76 12.79
N GLU A 19 16.14 22.57 12.21
CA GLU A 19 15.55 21.36 12.79
C GLU A 19 16.63 20.27 12.91
N HIS A 20 16.69 19.60 14.07
CA HIS A 20 17.32 18.29 14.17
C HIS A 20 16.25 17.24 13.88
N ARG A 21 16.45 16.44 12.85
CA ARG A 21 15.49 15.43 12.40
C ARG A 21 16.15 14.06 12.32
N VAL A 22 15.41 13.06 12.75
CA VAL A 22 15.76 11.65 12.55
C VAL A 22 14.61 10.97 11.80
N THR A 23 14.96 10.06 10.90
CA THR A 23 14.00 9.14 10.30
C THR A 23 13.67 8.06 11.32
N VAL A 24 12.40 7.67 11.39
CA VAL A 24 11.95 6.58 12.27
C VAL A 24 11.21 5.57 11.41
N LEU A 25 11.70 4.34 11.35
CA LEU A 25 10.96 3.26 10.73
C LEU A 25 10.02 2.63 11.76
N VAL A 26 8.73 2.68 11.49
CA VAL A 26 7.70 2.05 12.31
C VAL A 26 7.49 0.65 11.78
N ARG A 27 8.06 -0.35 12.45
CA ARG A 27 7.92 -1.75 12.04
C ARG A 27 6.46 -2.19 12.19
N SER A 28 5.97 -2.92 11.20
CA SER A 28 4.65 -3.53 11.21
C SER A 28 4.47 -4.47 12.42
N ALA A 29 3.30 -4.43 13.05
CA ALA A 29 2.93 -5.25 14.21
C ALA A 29 2.27 -6.57 13.80
N ASP A 30 2.57 -7.06 12.61
CA ASP A 30 1.92 -8.22 12.04
C ASP A 30 2.49 -9.54 12.58
N VAL A 31 1.71 -10.14 13.48
CA VAL A 31 1.92 -11.50 13.98
C VAL A 31 1.40 -12.50 12.93
N MET A 32 2.31 -13.19 12.25
CA MET A 32 1.98 -14.07 11.13
C MET A 32 1.48 -15.46 11.58
N PRO A 33 0.35 -15.94 11.05
CA PRO A 33 -0.14 -17.29 11.35
C PRO A 33 0.86 -18.38 10.99
N GLY A 34 1.03 -19.35 11.88
CA GLY A 34 1.85 -20.54 11.66
C GLY A 34 3.35 -20.31 11.60
N THR A 35 3.83 -19.05 11.57
CA THR A 35 5.27 -18.74 11.54
C THR A 35 5.72 -17.90 12.73
N ALA A 36 4.82 -17.16 13.38
CA ALA A 36 5.17 -16.36 14.55
C ALA A 36 5.42 -17.26 15.77
N THR A 37 6.56 -17.03 16.44
CA THR A 37 6.95 -17.69 17.68
C THR A 37 7.40 -16.65 18.71
N PRO A 38 7.48 -16.95 20.01
CA PRO A 38 8.01 -16.00 20.99
C PRO A 38 9.42 -15.48 20.63
N ALA A 39 10.26 -16.29 19.97
CA ALA A 39 11.58 -15.87 19.49
C ALA A 39 11.52 -15.04 18.19
N PHE A 40 10.49 -15.25 17.36
CA PHE A 40 10.26 -14.56 16.10
C PHE A 40 8.78 -14.11 15.99
N PRO A 41 8.37 -13.08 16.76
CA PRO A 41 6.95 -12.82 17.03
C PRO A 41 6.20 -12.14 15.88
N LEU A 42 6.92 -11.43 15.01
CA LEU A 42 6.38 -10.65 13.90
C LEU A 42 6.94 -11.18 12.58
N ARG A 43 6.33 -10.81 11.44
CA ARG A 43 6.81 -11.21 10.10
C ARG A 43 8.32 -11.04 9.97
N ASP A 44 8.98 -12.10 9.54
CA ASP A 44 10.45 -12.11 9.48
C ASP A 44 10.99 -11.09 8.48
N ALA A 45 10.32 -10.90 7.33
CA ALA A 45 10.70 -9.89 6.34
C ALA A 45 10.73 -8.46 6.92
N SER A 46 9.90 -8.13 7.91
CA SER A 46 9.90 -6.79 8.54
C SER A 46 11.09 -6.57 9.48
N ARG A 47 11.79 -7.65 9.87
CA ARG A 47 13.02 -7.57 10.67
C ARG A 47 14.12 -6.81 9.94
N SER A 48 14.12 -6.81 8.61
CA SER A 48 15.08 -6.08 7.77
C SER A 48 15.24 -4.60 8.13
N ALA A 49 14.24 -3.98 8.77
CA ALA A 49 14.34 -2.63 9.30
C ALA A 49 15.51 -2.44 10.29
N PHE A 50 15.82 -3.45 11.11
CA PHE A 50 16.86 -3.35 12.14
C PHE A 50 18.30 -3.54 11.63
N PRO A 51 18.65 -4.61 10.88
CA PRO A 51 20.03 -4.82 10.45
C PRO A 51 20.37 -4.09 9.15
N LEU A 52 19.39 -3.76 8.29
CA LEU A 52 19.66 -3.15 6.98
C LEU A 52 19.40 -1.65 6.92
N LEU A 53 18.42 -1.15 7.68
CA LEU A 53 17.95 0.23 7.52
C LEU A 53 18.23 1.13 8.74
N ARG A 54 18.36 0.56 9.93
CA ARG A 54 18.76 1.31 11.14
C ARG A 54 20.22 1.75 11.02
N GLY A 55 20.49 3.00 11.39
CA GLY A 55 21.85 3.55 11.34
C GLY A 55 21.89 5.01 11.80
N PRO A 56 23.02 5.72 11.56
CA PRO A 56 23.10 7.15 11.84
C PRO A 56 21.94 7.92 11.19
N GLY A 57 21.18 8.64 12.00
CA GLY A 57 20.00 9.41 11.55
C GLY A 57 18.72 8.60 11.31
N THR A 58 18.73 7.28 11.51
CA THR A 58 17.55 6.41 11.33
C THR A 58 17.35 5.47 12.53
N GLY A 59 16.28 5.72 13.28
CA GLY A 59 15.78 4.82 14.33
C GLY A 59 14.74 3.83 13.81
N VAL A 60 14.45 2.80 14.59
CA VAL A 60 13.37 1.84 14.34
C VAL A 60 12.57 1.68 15.62
N ILE A 61 11.24 1.72 15.53
CA ILE A 61 10.33 1.43 16.65
C ILE A 61 9.49 0.20 16.33
N GLN A 62 9.13 -0.53 17.39
CA GLN A 62 8.29 -1.72 17.33
C GLN A 62 7.41 -1.73 18.57
N GLU A 63 6.10 -1.86 18.37
CA GLU A 63 5.11 -2.01 19.43
C GLU A 63 4.08 -3.05 18.98
N TYR A 64 3.77 -4.00 19.85
CA TYR A 64 2.80 -5.06 19.57
C TYR A 64 2.36 -5.75 20.86
N ASP A 65 1.20 -6.40 20.85
CA ASP A 65 0.71 -7.25 21.93
C ASP A 65 1.34 -8.64 21.85
N ALA A 66 2.31 -8.91 22.71
CA ALA A 66 3.01 -10.19 22.76
C ALA A 66 2.11 -11.38 23.13
N THR A 67 0.95 -11.15 23.76
CA THR A 67 0.00 -12.22 24.11
C THR A 67 -0.69 -12.83 22.89
N ARG A 68 -0.63 -12.15 21.74
CA ARG A 68 -1.21 -12.62 20.46
C ARG A 68 -0.28 -13.57 19.70
N VAL A 69 0.98 -13.69 20.12
CA VAL A 69 1.96 -14.56 19.45
C VAL A 69 1.60 -16.03 19.70
N GLY A 70 1.45 -16.80 18.62
CA GLY A 70 1.05 -18.21 18.70
C GLY A 70 -0.46 -18.44 18.80
N GLY A 71 -1.29 -17.40 18.66
CA GLY A 71 -2.75 -17.52 18.61
C GLY A 71 -3.28 -18.05 17.28
N ASP A 72 -4.36 -18.84 17.33
CA ASP A 72 -5.02 -19.44 16.17
C ASP A 72 -5.82 -18.43 15.33
N ASP A 73 -6.11 -17.23 15.87
CA ASP A 73 -6.85 -16.15 15.22
C ASP A 73 -5.95 -15.12 14.51
N SER A 74 -4.64 -15.41 14.41
CA SER A 74 -3.61 -14.50 13.88
C SER A 74 -3.81 -14.12 12.40
N ARG A 75 -4.72 -14.76 11.65
CA ARG A 75 -4.91 -14.46 10.22
C ARG A 75 -5.44 -13.05 9.99
N TYR A 76 -6.50 -12.67 10.69
CA TYR A 76 -7.06 -11.33 10.59
C TYR A 76 -6.13 -10.33 11.29
N TYR A 77 -5.69 -10.68 12.49
CA TYR A 77 -4.81 -9.85 13.29
C TYR A 77 -3.52 -9.44 12.57
N GLY A 78 -2.82 -10.41 11.98
CA GLY A 78 -1.59 -10.18 11.21
C GLY A 78 -1.85 -9.40 9.92
N SER A 79 -2.93 -9.72 9.21
CA SER A 79 -3.28 -8.99 7.99
C SER A 79 -3.57 -7.52 8.29
N PHE A 80 -4.48 -7.21 9.20
CA PHE A 80 -4.85 -5.83 9.54
C PHE A 80 -3.72 -5.03 10.20
N SER A 81 -2.74 -5.70 10.82
CA SER A 81 -1.57 -5.05 11.41
C SER A 81 -0.45 -4.76 10.41
N SER A 82 -0.57 -5.25 9.17
CA SER A 82 0.37 -4.96 8.10
C SER A 82 0.32 -3.49 7.70
N THR A 83 1.47 -2.89 7.40
CA THR A 83 1.52 -1.44 7.19
C THR A 83 0.87 -0.94 5.90
N GLY A 84 0.51 -1.79 4.92
CA GLY A 84 -0.39 -1.41 3.82
C GLY A 84 -1.74 -0.87 4.32
N ASN A 85 -2.21 -1.39 5.45
CA ASN A 85 -3.43 -0.95 6.10
C ASN A 85 -3.32 0.43 6.80
N PHE A 86 -2.17 1.09 6.78
CA PHE A 86 -1.97 2.39 7.41
C PHE A 86 -1.58 3.45 6.38
N GLY A 87 -2.21 4.61 6.48
CA GLY A 87 -1.97 5.75 5.62
C GLY A 87 -2.09 7.07 6.39
N THR A 88 -1.86 8.16 5.67
CA THR A 88 -1.95 9.50 6.24
C THR A 88 -2.81 10.36 5.34
N LEU A 89 -3.92 10.85 5.89
CA LEU A 89 -4.68 11.94 5.29
C LEU A 89 -3.75 13.16 5.20
N PRO A 90 -3.58 13.78 4.01
CA PRO A 90 -2.73 14.97 3.91
C PRO A 90 -3.32 16.14 4.71
N PRO A 91 -2.55 17.21 4.97
CA PRO A 91 -3.02 18.36 5.76
C PRO A 91 -4.34 18.95 5.24
N TYR A 92 -5.23 19.31 6.17
CA TYR A 92 -6.57 19.82 5.83
C TYR A 92 -7.23 20.57 6.98
N THR A 93 -8.33 21.25 6.68
CA THR A 93 -9.22 21.87 7.66
C THR A 93 -10.61 21.25 7.52
N TRP A 94 -11.24 20.92 8.64
CA TRP A 94 -12.59 20.36 8.67
C TRP A 94 -13.38 20.95 9.82
N ARG A 95 -14.55 21.53 9.52
CA ARG A 95 -15.46 22.14 10.52
C ARG A 95 -14.73 23.08 11.50
N GLY A 96 -13.89 23.98 10.98
CA GLY A 96 -13.12 24.94 11.77
C GLY A 96 -11.89 24.38 12.50
N ARG A 97 -11.69 23.05 12.51
CA ARG A 97 -10.50 22.43 13.09
C ARG A 97 -9.42 22.18 12.04
N ARG A 98 -8.20 22.62 12.35
CA ARG A 98 -7.02 22.47 11.48
C ARG A 98 -6.23 21.21 11.83
N TYR A 99 -5.81 20.46 10.81
CA TYR A 99 -4.93 19.29 10.91
C TYR A 99 -3.67 19.55 10.09
N PRO A 100 -2.68 20.29 10.65
CA PRO A 100 -1.53 20.79 9.89
C PRO A 100 -0.57 19.69 9.42
N VAL A 101 -0.56 18.54 10.11
CA VAL A 101 0.20 17.34 9.75
C VAL A 101 -0.72 16.20 9.30
N GLY A 102 -1.99 16.51 9.02
CA GLY A 102 -2.97 15.50 8.65
C GLY A 102 -3.37 14.58 9.80
N ARG A 103 -3.80 13.36 9.45
CA ARG A 103 -4.20 12.33 10.42
C ARG A 103 -3.80 10.96 9.92
N VAL A 104 -3.46 10.06 10.83
CA VAL A 104 -3.33 8.64 10.50
C VAL A 104 -4.73 8.11 10.15
N VAL A 105 -4.82 7.34 9.08
CA VAL A 105 -6.01 6.58 8.69
C VAL A 105 -5.61 5.11 8.57
N TYR A 106 -6.47 4.21 9.02
CA TYR A 106 -6.24 2.78 8.95
C TYR A 106 -7.55 2.01 8.81
N GLY A 107 -7.47 0.75 8.40
CA GLY A 107 -8.62 -0.13 8.26
C GLY A 107 -8.92 -0.91 9.54
N GLY A 108 -10.18 -0.94 9.99
CA GLY A 108 -10.63 -1.84 11.04
C GLY A 108 -12.01 -1.51 11.63
N THR A 109 -12.61 -2.50 12.30
CA THR A 109 -13.95 -2.42 12.90
C THR A 109 -13.94 -2.20 14.43
N GLY A 110 -12.78 -2.26 15.07
CA GLY A 110 -12.62 -2.39 16.52
C GLY A 110 -12.78 -3.82 17.06
N GLY A 111 -13.08 -4.78 16.18
CA GLY A 111 -13.25 -6.20 16.49
C GLY A 111 -12.06 -7.07 16.08
N LYS A 112 -12.32 -8.25 15.52
CA LYS A 112 -11.27 -9.18 15.04
C LYS A 112 -10.58 -8.66 13.78
N GLU A 113 -11.33 -7.97 12.93
CA GLU A 113 -10.89 -7.30 11.71
C GLU A 113 -10.33 -5.93 12.07
N SER A 114 -9.25 -5.90 12.86
CA SER A 114 -8.59 -4.68 13.30
C SER A 114 -7.11 -4.88 13.57
N PRO A 115 -6.30 -3.82 13.48
CA PRO A 115 -4.89 -3.91 13.81
C PRO A 115 -4.68 -4.12 15.31
N ASP A 116 -3.45 -4.49 15.66
CA ASP A 116 -2.94 -4.51 17.02
C ASP A 116 -3.31 -3.25 17.81
N ALA A 117 -4.00 -3.44 18.94
CA ALA A 117 -4.47 -2.36 19.78
C ALA A 117 -3.34 -1.61 20.49
N SER A 118 -2.23 -2.27 20.81
CA SER A 118 -1.02 -1.65 21.36
C SER A 118 -0.36 -0.75 20.32
N PHE A 119 -0.28 -1.22 19.07
CA PHE A 119 0.24 -0.44 17.95
C PHE A 119 -0.60 0.81 17.68
N THR A 120 -1.92 0.68 17.56
CA THR A 120 -2.83 1.83 17.33
C THR A 120 -2.81 2.81 18.53
N ARG A 121 -2.68 2.31 19.76
CA ARG A 121 -2.50 3.13 20.96
C ARG A 121 -1.20 3.91 20.94
N MET A 122 -0.08 3.30 20.54
CA MET A 122 1.19 4.01 20.36
C MET A 122 1.06 5.14 19.34
N LEU A 123 0.40 4.89 18.20
CA LEU A 123 0.15 5.93 17.19
C LEU A 123 -0.72 7.07 17.74
N ALA A 124 -1.76 6.75 18.49
CA ALA A 124 -2.61 7.75 19.14
C ALA A 124 -1.86 8.58 20.18
N ALA A 125 -0.94 7.96 20.94
CA ALA A 125 -0.12 8.61 21.96
C ALA A 125 0.86 9.65 21.39
N GLN A 126 1.15 9.62 20.08
CA GLN A 126 1.95 10.67 19.43
C GLN A 126 1.23 12.03 19.42
N GLY A 127 -0.10 12.06 19.56
CA GLY A 127 -0.90 13.28 19.76
C GLY A 127 -1.16 14.15 18.53
N TYR A 128 -0.23 14.21 17.56
CA TYR A 128 -0.33 15.14 16.43
C TYR A 128 -1.28 14.69 15.30
N GLN A 129 -1.42 13.38 15.07
CA GLN A 129 -2.11 12.81 13.91
C GLN A 129 -3.22 11.82 14.33
N GLN A 130 -4.07 12.21 15.28
CA GLN A 130 -5.17 11.39 15.85
C GLN A 130 -5.74 10.35 14.85
N PRO A 131 -5.48 9.04 15.06
CA PRO A 131 -5.87 8.00 14.12
C PRO A 131 -7.38 7.96 13.82
N MET A 132 -7.74 7.46 12.64
CA MET A 132 -9.11 7.25 12.19
C MET A 132 -9.23 5.84 11.58
N ALA A 133 -10.18 5.06 12.06
CA ALA A 133 -10.52 3.76 11.48
C ALA A 133 -11.52 3.92 10.32
N LEU A 134 -11.34 3.15 9.26
CA LEU A 134 -12.29 2.92 8.17
C LEU A 134 -12.68 1.45 8.16
N ASP A 135 -13.95 1.14 7.94
CA ASP A 135 -14.36 -0.25 7.79
C ASP A 135 -13.80 -0.82 6.48
N THR A 136 -12.96 -1.84 6.63
CA THR A 136 -12.25 -2.57 5.57
C THR A 136 -12.44 -4.08 5.73
N SER A 137 -13.35 -4.51 6.61
CA SER A 137 -13.66 -5.92 6.87
C SER A 137 -14.20 -6.66 5.64
N TRP A 138 -14.70 -5.90 4.65
CA TRP A 138 -15.21 -6.40 3.37
C TRP A 138 -14.10 -6.75 2.35
N LEU A 139 -12.85 -6.36 2.61
CA LEU A 139 -11.70 -6.68 1.75
C LEU A 139 -11.07 -8.01 2.17
N GLY A 140 -10.56 -8.76 1.19
CA GLY A 140 -9.92 -10.05 1.44
C GLY A 140 -8.62 -9.94 2.24
N VAL A 141 -7.84 -8.87 2.03
CA VAL A 141 -6.64 -8.55 2.83
C VAL A 141 -7.00 -7.60 3.96
N GLY A 142 -7.87 -6.62 3.74
CA GLY A 142 -8.39 -5.74 4.78
C GLY A 142 -7.64 -4.41 4.87
N HIS A 143 -6.99 -3.97 3.79
CA HIS A 143 -6.10 -2.81 3.80
C HIS A 143 -6.72 -1.61 3.11
N ILE A 144 -6.47 -0.42 3.65
CA ILE A 144 -6.96 0.81 3.02
C ILE A 144 -6.33 1.10 1.65
N ASP A 145 -5.10 0.64 1.39
CA ASP A 145 -4.41 0.92 0.13
C ASP A 145 -4.96 0.11 -1.06
N GLU A 146 -5.82 -0.89 -0.81
CA GLU A 146 -6.56 -1.63 -1.83
C GLU A 146 -7.62 -0.75 -2.53
N PHE A 147 -8.12 0.29 -1.87
CA PHE A 147 -9.22 1.11 -2.39
C PHE A 147 -9.05 2.62 -2.23
N LEU A 148 -8.09 3.09 -1.43
CA LEU A 148 -7.94 4.50 -1.10
C LEU A 148 -6.48 4.96 -1.27
N SER A 149 -6.32 6.07 -1.98
CA SER A 149 -5.03 6.80 -2.07
C SER A 149 -5.27 8.31 -2.09
N PHE A 150 -4.21 9.09 -1.88
CA PHE A 150 -4.26 10.55 -1.92
C PHE A 150 -3.24 11.06 -2.91
N VAL A 151 -3.67 11.95 -3.81
CA VAL A 151 -2.79 12.56 -4.82
C VAL A 151 -2.86 14.09 -4.75
N PRO A 152 -1.76 14.79 -5.03
CA PRO A 152 -1.77 16.25 -5.15
C PRO A 152 -2.76 16.71 -6.23
N ALA A 153 -3.44 17.83 -5.98
CA ALA A 153 -4.41 18.41 -6.91
C ALA A 153 -4.42 19.93 -6.81
N ARG A 154 -4.76 20.60 -7.92
CA ARG A 154 -4.90 22.06 -7.99
C ARG A 154 -6.29 22.49 -7.51
N ASN A 155 -6.53 22.40 -6.22
CA ASN A 155 -7.75 22.85 -5.55
C ASN A 155 -7.41 23.45 -4.16
N ASP A 156 -8.39 24.02 -3.47
CA ASP A 156 -8.19 24.68 -2.16
C ASP A 156 -7.60 23.76 -1.09
N ARG A 157 -7.79 22.45 -1.24
CA ARG A 157 -7.29 21.43 -0.32
C ARG A 157 -5.86 20.99 -0.68
N GLY A 158 -5.41 21.23 -1.91
CA GLY A 158 -4.11 20.79 -2.45
C GLY A 158 -4.04 19.30 -2.80
N TRP A 159 -5.12 18.55 -2.61
CA TRP A 159 -5.18 17.10 -2.84
C TRP A 159 -6.60 16.60 -3.10
N VAL A 160 -6.69 15.40 -3.68
CA VAL A 160 -7.93 14.62 -3.80
C VAL A 160 -7.71 13.21 -3.27
N ALA A 161 -8.77 12.60 -2.74
CA ALA A 161 -8.80 11.17 -2.50
C ALA A 161 -9.11 10.47 -3.83
N VAL A 162 -8.33 9.46 -4.17
CA VAL A 162 -8.62 8.51 -5.24
C VAL A 162 -9.21 7.28 -4.57
N VAL A 163 -10.43 6.94 -4.94
CA VAL A 163 -11.18 5.83 -4.36
C VAL A 163 -11.53 4.84 -5.47
N ALA A 164 -11.38 3.55 -5.22
CA ALA A 164 -11.85 2.52 -6.13
C ALA A 164 -13.37 2.63 -6.31
N ASP A 165 -13.82 2.73 -7.56
CA ASP A 165 -15.22 2.90 -7.91
C ASP A 165 -15.63 1.83 -8.94
N PRO A 166 -16.19 0.69 -8.48
CA PRO A 166 -16.62 -0.39 -9.36
C PRO A 166 -17.72 0.03 -10.34
N ASP A 167 -18.60 0.94 -9.95
CA ASP A 167 -19.71 1.40 -10.80
C ASP A 167 -19.17 2.23 -11.96
N LEU A 168 -18.27 3.17 -11.69
CA LEU A 168 -17.58 3.94 -12.73
C LEU A 168 -16.79 3.02 -13.66
N GLY A 169 -16.11 2.01 -13.11
CA GLY A 169 -15.38 0.99 -13.89
C GLY A 169 -16.30 0.21 -14.83
N GLY A 170 -17.44 -0.28 -14.31
CA GLY A 170 -18.45 -1.00 -15.09
C GLY A 170 -19.07 -0.15 -16.20
N ASN A 171 -19.46 1.08 -15.87
CA ASN A 171 -20.03 2.03 -16.82
C ASN A 171 -19.05 2.39 -17.95
N SER A 172 -17.77 2.58 -17.60
CA SER A 172 -16.70 2.88 -18.56
C SER A 172 -16.44 1.70 -19.51
N TRP A 173 -16.46 0.48 -18.96
CA TRP A 173 -16.32 -0.74 -19.76
C TRP A 173 -17.49 -0.94 -20.71
N GLN A 174 -18.74 -0.79 -20.24
CA GLN A 174 -19.92 -0.94 -21.08
C GLN A 174 -19.98 0.11 -22.20
N THR A 175 -19.59 1.34 -21.90
CA THR A 175 -19.46 2.42 -22.90
C THR A 175 -18.40 2.06 -23.96
N SER A 176 -17.25 1.52 -23.54
CA SER A 176 -16.19 1.12 -24.47
C SER A 176 -16.61 -0.06 -25.34
N TRP A 177 -17.29 -1.05 -24.75
CA TRP A 177 -17.79 -2.23 -25.45
C TRP A 177 -18.81 -1.88 -26.54
N SER A 178 -19.76 -0.99 -26.24
CA SER A 178 -20.76 -0.54 -27.22
C SER A 178 -20.16 0.21 -28.42
N ARG A 179 -18.99 0.85 -28.25
CA ARG A 179 -18.32 1.62 -29.32
C ARG A 179 -17.33 0.80 -30.13
N ALA A 180 -16.56 -0.09 -29.51
CA ALA A 180 -15.43 -0.76 -30.13
C ALA A 180 -15.64 -2.26 -30.38
N GLY A 181 -16.73 -2.86 -29.89
CA GLY A 181 -16.94 -4.30 -29.95
C GLY A 181 -16.06 -5.07 -28.96
N ALA A 182 -15.87 -6.38 -29.20
CA ALA A 182 -15.22 -7.29 -28.25
C ALA A 182 -13.71 -7.01 -28.09
N ALA A 183 -13.34 -6.27 -27.04
CA ALA A 183 -11.97 -6.17 -26.55
C ALA A 183 -11.79 -7.08 -25.32
N SER A 184 -10.72 -7.87 -25.29
CA SER A 184 -10.38 -8.66 -24.10
C SER A 184 -9.77 -7.76 -23.03
N LEU A 185 -10.33 -7.81 -21.81
CA LEU A 185 -9.75 -7.16 -20.63
C LEU A 185 -8.32 -7.66 -20.35
N TRP A 186 -8.08 -8.93 -20.66
CA TRP A 186 -6.80 -9.60 -20.50
C TRP A 186 -6.24 -9.93 -21.89
N SER A 187 -5.84 -8.91 -22.64
CA SER A 187 -5.05 -9.12 -23.85
C SER A 187 -3.57 -9.06 -23.48
N ALA A 188 -2.93 -10.22 -23.33
CA ALA A 188 -1.48 -10.27 -23.48
C ALA A 188 -1.19 -9.85 -24.92
N GLY A 189 -0.38 -8.82 -25.12
CA GLY A 189 -0.02 -8.29 -26.43
C GLY A 189 0.72 -9.31 -27.30
N SER A 190 0.05 -10.35 -27.75
CA SER A 190 0.52 -11.21 -28.82
C SER A 190 0.13 -10.53 -30.13
N ARG A 191 1.02 -9.69 -30.64
CA ARG A 191 1.03 -9.47 -32.09
C ARG A 191 1.30 -10.84 -32.71
N ARG A 192 0.25 -11.56 -33.11
CA ARG A 192 0.40 -12.65 -34.07
C ARG A 192 0.94 -12.01 -35.34
N ARG A 193 2.26 -12.05 -35.54
CA ARG A 193 2.82 -11.92 -36.89
C ARG A 193 2.29 -13.13 -37.63
N THR A 194 1.25 -12.93 -38.44
CA THR A 194 0.94 -13.86 -39.52
C THR A 194 2.24 -14.11 -40.30
N PRO A 195 2.72 -15.35 -40.41
CA PRO A 195 3.85 -15.63 -41.27
C PRO A 195 3.44 -15.20 -42.69
N ARG A 196 4.24 -14.34 -43.32
CA ARG A 196 4.12 -14.17 -44.78
C ARG A 196 4.41 -15.55 -45.38
N SER A 197 3.45 -16.09 -46.13
CA SER A 197 3.69 -17.27 -46.97
C SER A 197 4.96 -17.04 -47.80
N PRO A 198 5.88 -18.00 -47.90
CA PRO A 198 7.01 -17.85 -48.80
C PRO A 198 6.46 -17.72 -50.23
N ALA A 199 6.87 -16.65 -50.92
CA ALA A 199 6.58 -16.49 -52.33
C ALA A 199 7.11 -17.72 -53.09
N SER A 200 6.29 -18.28 -53.97
CA SER A 200 6.69 -19.36 -54.86
C SER A 200 7.95 -18.95 -55.64
N PRO A 201 8.98 -19.81 -55.76
CA PRO A 201 10.16 -19.45 -56.51
C PRO A 201 9.80 -19.27 -57.98
N SER A 202 10.05 -18.06 -58.51
CA SER A 202 9.97 -17.79 -59.93
C SER A 202 10.99 -18.66 -60.65
N ARG A 203 10.54 -19.46 -61.62
CA ARG A 203 11.40 -20.21 -62.55
C ARG A 203 12.36 -19.24 -63.24
N ALA A 204 13.66 -19.44 -63.08
CA ALA A 204 14.68 -18.78 -63.88
C ALA A 204 14.65 -19.36 -65.32
N PRO A 205 14.79 -18.52 -66.37
CA PRO A 205 14.85 -19.01 -67.73
C PRO A 205 16.17 -19.74 -68.00
N CYS A 206 16.05 -20.91 -68.64
CA CYS A 206 17.15 -21.77 -69.05
C CYS A 206 17.98 -21.08 -70.14
N ALA A 207 19.27 -20.90 -69.92
CA ALA A 207 20.21 -20.41 -70.92
C ALA A 207 20.55 -21.54 -71.90
N THR A 208 20.35 -21.31 -73.19
CA THR A 208 20.74 -22.21 -74.28
C THR A 208 22.26 -22.24 -74.46
N PRO A 209 22.91 -23.41 -74.57
CA PRO A 209 24.33 -23.51 -74.88
C PRO A 209 24.58 -23.39 -76.39
N ARG A 210 25.79 -22.98 -76.76
CA ARG A 210 26.37 -23.26 -78.08
C ARG A 210 26.90 -24.68 -78.11
#